data_AF-A0A399SWW2-F1
#
_entry.id   AF-A0A399SWW2-F1
#
_cell.length_a   1.000
_cell.length_b   1.000
_cell.length_c   1.000
_cell.angle_alpha   90.00
_cell.angle_beta   90.00
_cell.angle_gamma   90.00
#
_symmetry.space_group_name_H-M   'P 1'
#
loop_
_entity.id
_entity.type
_entity.pdbx_description
1 polymer ?
#
loop_
_entity_poly.entity_id
_entity_poly.type
_entity_poly.pdbx_seq_one_letter_code
_entity_poly.pdbx_strand_id
1 'polypeptide(L)' 'GPARLAVALGIPLSDDGAPLDASPYAFDLPDAPLALPASGPRVGVSGPGGSGELFPWRFWVPGDPTVSPYRAHVPRIRR' A
#
# COMPACT_ATOMS: atom_id res chain seq x y z
N GLY A 1 2.26 3.36 6.38
CA GLY A 1 2.32 4.09 5.09
C GLY A 1 3.57 3.67 4.35
N PRO A 2 3.57 3.57 3.00
CA PRO A 2 4.54 2.75 2.26
C PRO A 2 6.00 3.16 2.47
N ALA A 3 6.35 4.44 2.26
CA ALA A 3 7.73 4.91 2.47
C ALA A 3 8.18 4.82 3.94
N ARG A 4 7.27 5.07 4.89
CA ARG A 4 7.58 4.93 6.33
C ARG A 4 7.81 3.48 6.74
N LEU A 5 7.11 2.54 6.11
CA LEU A 5 7.30 1.11 6.34
C LEU A 5 8.68 0.66 5.85
N ALA A 6 9.06 1.05 4.64
CA ALA A 6 10.40 0.76 4.11
C ALA A 6 11.51 1.28 5.04
N VAL A 7 11.38 2.53 5.52
CA VAL A 7 12.33 3.10 6.50
C VAL A 7 12.33 2.33 7.81
N ALA A 8 11.16 2.01 8.37
CA ALA A 8 11.04 1.31 9.66
C ALA A 8 11.65 -0.10 9.62
N LEU A 9 11.55 -0.78 8.48
CA LEU A 9 12.13 -2.11 8.26
C LEU A 9 13.57 -2.07 7.75
N GLY A 10 14.12 -0.88 7.47
CA GLY A 10 15.46 -0.74 6.92
C GLY A 10 15.63 -1.26 5.49
N ILE A 11 14.56 -1.21 4.67
CA ILE A 11 14.56 -1.67 3.28
C ILE A 11 15.18 -0.59 2.38
N PRO A 12 16.38 -0.82 1.82
CA PRO A 12 17.04 0.12 0.93
C PRO A 12 16.53 -0.03 -0.52
N LEU A 13 16.83 0.97 -1.36
CA LEU A 13 16.54 0.89 -2.79
C LEU A 13 17.36 -0.20 -3.51
N SER A 14 18.52 -0.57 -2.97
CA SER A 14 19.39 -1.61 -3.54
C SER A 14 18.77 -3.01 -3.53
N ASP A 15 17.68 -3.19 -2.77
CA ASP A 15 16.98 -4.46 -2.66
C ASP A 15 15.89 -4.62 -3.73
N ASP A 16 15.85 -3.71 -4.71
CA ASP A 16 14.98 -3.88 -5.88
C ASP A 16 15.27 -5.20 -6.61
N GLY A 17 14.22 -5.98 -6.85
CA GLY A 17 14.32 -7.32 -7.41
C GLY A 17 14.73 -8.43 -6.43
N ALA A 18 14.96 -8.14 -5.15
CA ALA A 18 15.25 -9.16 -4.15
C ALA A 18 14.07 -10.15 -4.01
N PRO A 19 14.35 -11.46 -3.81
CA PRO A 19 13.30 -12.42 -3.49
C PRO A 19 12.67 -12.07 -2.13
N LEU A 20 11.36 -12.25 -2.02
CA LEU A 20 10.61 -11.96 -0.79
C LEU A 20 10.47 -13.18 0.13
N ASP A 21 10.82 -14.35 -0.37
CA ASP A 21 10.77 -15.66 0.29
C ASP A 21 12.17 -16.21 0.61
N ALA A 22 13.19 -15.35 0.61
CA ALA A 22 14.56 -15.69 1.00
C ALA A 22 15.23 -14.52 1.73
N SER A 23 16.22 -14.87 2.57
CA SER A 23 16.99 -13.90 3.37
C SER A 23 17.45 -12.69 2.54
N PRO A 24 17.28 -11.45 3.04
CA PRO A 24 16.86 -11.10 4.41
C PRO A 24 15.34 -11.04 4.61
N TYR A 25 14.54 -11.36 3.58
CA TYR A 25 13.09 -11.25 3.60
C TYR A 25 12.41 -12.59 3.92
N ALA A 26 11.25 -12.50 4.54
CA ALA A 26 10.34 -13.62 4.73
C ALA A 26 8.91 -13.08 4.86
N PHE A 27 7.95 -13.95 4.59
CA PHE A 27 6.55 -13.72 4.89
C PHE A 27 6.05 -14.75 5.89
N ASP A 28 5.57 -14.28 7.03
CA ASP A 28 4.83 -15.10 7.99
C ASP A 28 3.34 -14.98 7.67
N LEU A 29 2.75 -16.09 7.22
CA LEU A 29 1.31 -16.16 6.95
C LEU A 29 0.57 -16.48 8.26
N PRO A 30 -0.61 -15.87 8.50
CA PRO A 30 -1.43 -16.21 9.65
C PRO A 30 -2.00 -17.62 9.51
N ASP A 31 -2.17 -18.32 10.63
CA ASP A 31 -2.74 -19.68 10.68
C ASP A 31 -4.21 -19.74 10.21
N ALA A 32 -4.92 -18.61 10.24
CA ALA A 32 -6.30 -18.48 9.82
C ALA A 32 -6.49 -17.35 8.80
N PRO A 33 -7.46 -17.48 7.87
CA PRO A 33 -7.78 -16.43 6.93
C PRO A 33 -8.18 -15.12 7.64
N LEU A 34 -7.68 -13.99 7.12
CA LEU A 34 -8.12 -12.68 7.57
C LEU A 34 -9.54 -12.39 7.08
N ALA A 35 -10.27 -11.54 7.82
CA ALA A 35 -11.57 -11.04 7.38
C ALA A 35 -11.46 -10.37 6.00
N LEU A 36 -12.57 -10.37 5.26
CA LEU A 36 -12.63 -9.71 3.95
C LEU A 36 -12.20 -8.23 4.09
N PRO A 37 -11.22 -7.77 3.29
CA PRO A 37 -10.75 -6.40 3.38
C PRO A 37 -11.79 -5.42 2.86
N ALA A 38 -11.78 -4.19 3.36
CA ALA A 38 -12.39 -3.07 2.65
C ALA A 38 -11.56 -2.74 1.41
N SER A 39 -12.21 -2.17 0.38
CA SER A 39 -11.58 -1.78 -0.88
C SER A 39 -11.98 -0.37 -1.32
N GLY A 40 -11.17 0.26 -2.18
CA GLY A 40 -11.42 1.63 -2.62
C GLY A 40 -10.28 2.25 -3.42
N PRO A 41 -10.31 3.59 -3.62
CA PRO A 41 -9.38 4.29 -4.50
C PRO A 41 -7.94 4.22 -3.99
N ARG A 42 -6.99 4.17 -4.93
CA ARG A 42 -5.55 4.21 -4.63
C ARG A 42 -5.12 5.61 -4.18
N VAL A 43 -4.13 5.66 -3.30
CA VAL A 43 -3.59 6.92 -2.74
C VAL A 43 -2.69 7.60 -3.76
N GLY A 44 -2.90 8.90 -4.00
CA GLY A 44 -2.01 9.72 -4.82
C GLY A 44 -1.98 9.39 -6.32
N VAL A 45 -2.90 8.56 -6.81
CA VAL A 45 -2.98 8.18 -8.23
C VAL A 45 -3.87 9.16 -8.99
N SER A 46 -3.37 9.66 -10.13
CA SER A 46 -4.08 10.60 -11.00
C SER A 46 -4.92 9.87 -12.07
N GLY A 47 -5.82 10.61 -12.70
CA GLY A 47 -6.63 10.13 -13.83
C GLY A 47 -7.57 8.98 -13.48
N PRO A 48 -8.02 8.20 -14.48
CA PRO A 48 -8.96 7.10 -14.27
C PRO A 48 -8.48 6.09 -13.22
N GLY A 49 -7.17 5.85 -13.14
CA GLY A 49 -6.58 4.91 -12.18
C GLY A 49 -6.79 5.29 -10.70
N GLY A 50 -7.14 6.54 -10.39
CA GLY A 50 -7.49 6.98 -9.04
C GLY A 50 -8.96 6.74 -8.67
N SER A 51 -9.82 6.36 -9.62
CA SER A 51 -11.24 6.12 -9.37
C SER A 51 -11.45 4.87 -8.52
N GLY A 52 -12.15 5.03 -7.39
CA GLY A 52 -12.56 3.92 -6.53
C GLY A 52 -13.69 3.09 -7.12
N GLU A 53 -14.43 3.61 -8.10
CA GLU A 53 -15.50 2.88 -8.78
C GLU A 53 -14.94 1.99 -9.89
N LEU A 54 -13.99 2.52 -10.68
CA LEU A 54 -13.38 1.79 -11.80
C LEU A 54 -12.23 0.90 -11.35
N PHE A 55 -11.45 1.35 -10.36
CA PHE A 55 -10.23 0.66 -9.89
C PHE A 55 -10.13 0.68 -8.35
N PRO A 56 -11.00 -0.06 -7.63
CA PRO A 56 -10.96 -0.22 -6.17
C PRO A 56 -9.77 -1.08 -5.68
N TRP A 57 -8.57 -0.84 -6.20
CA TRP A 57 -7.40 -1.71 -6.01
C TRP A 57 -6.53 -1.35 -4.81
N ARG A 58 -7.08 -0.60 -3.85
CA ARG A 58 -6.48 -0.46 -2.53
C ARG A 58 -7.30 -1.26 -1.54
N PHE A 59 -6.66 -2.18 -0.81
CA PHE A 59 -7.29 -3.04 0.19
C PHE A 59 -6.78 -2.70 1.59
N TRP A 60 -7.63 -2.76 2.62
CA TRP A 60 -7.22 -2.51 4.01
C TRP A 60 -8.15 -3.19 5.04
N VAL A 61 -7.66 -3.30 6.28
CA VAL A 61 -8.44 -3.80 7.43
C VAL A 61 -9.34 -2.67 7.96
N PRO A 62 -10.68 -2.83 7.98
CA PRO A 62 -11.59 -1.80 8.49
C PRO A 62 -11.31 -1.48 9.97
N GLY A 63 -11.22 -0.19 10.30
CA GLY A 63 -11.04 0.28 11.68
C GLY A 63 -9.64 0.13 12.26
N ASP A 64 -8.70 -0.50 11.55
CA ASP A 64 -7.33 -0.66 12.03
C ASP A 64 -6.58 0.70 12.03
N PRO A 65 -6.09 1.17 13.20
CA PRO A 65 -5.47 2.50 13.34
C PRO A 65 -4.11 2.61 12.65
N THR A 66 -3.51 1.49 12.23
CA THR A 66 -2.22 1.46 11.52
C THR A 66 -2.37 1.72 10.02
N VAL A 67 -3.60 1.64 9.49
CA VAL A 67 -3.88 1.90 8.07
C VAL A 67 -3.54 3.36 7.75
N SER A 68 -2.65 3.56 6.78
CA SER A 68 -2.28 4.91 6.38
C SER A 68 -3.47 5.68 5.80
N PRO A 69 -3.60 6.98 6.11
CA PRO A 69 -4.73 7.79 5.66
C PRO A 69 -4.80 7.87 4.14
N TYR A 70 -6.03 7.90 3.61
CA TYR A 70 -6.25 8.15 2.19
C TYR A 70 -5.91 9.60 1.85
N ARG A 71 -5.24 9.81 0.71
CA ARG A 71 -4.95 11.12 0.13
C ARG A 71 -5.19 11.05 -1.37
N ALA A 72 -6.11 11.87 -1.87
CA ALA A 72 -6.35 12.00 -3.31
C ALA A 72 -5.14 12.64 -4.00
N HIS A 73 -4.93 12.32 -5.28
CA HIS A 73 -4.01 13.08 -6.11
C HIS A 73 -4.50 14.53 -6.26
N VAL A 74 -3.62 15.50 -6.03
CA VAL A 74 -3.91 16.92 -6.24
C VAL A 74 -3.14 17.38 -7.49
N PRO A 75 -3.82 17.79 -8.58
CA PRO A 75 -3.16 18.31 -9.76
C PRO A 75 -2.24 19.48 -9.42
N ARG A 76 -1.00 19.44 -9.90
CA ARG A 76 -0.08 20.60 -9.79
C ARG A 76 -0.56 21.70 -10.73
N ILE A 77 -1.00 22.82 -10.16
CA ILE A 77 -1.19 24.07 -10.91
C ILE A 77 0.20 24.55 -11.34
N ARG A 78 0.48 24.54 -12.64
CA ARG A 78 1.68 25.18 -13.19
C ARG A 78 1.42 26.69 -13.22
N ARG A 79 2.26 27.47 -12.52
CA ARG A 79 2.32 28.93 -12.66
C ARG A 79 3.39 29.29 -13.68
#